data_AF-A0A668UBN9-F1
#
_entry.id   AF-A0A668UBN9-F1
#
_cell.length_a   1.000
_cell.length_b   1.000
_cell.length_c   1.000
_cell.angle_alpha   90.00
_cell.angle_beta   90.00
_cell.angle_gamma   90.00
#
_symmetry.space_group_name_H-M   'P 1'
#
loop_
_entity.id
_entity.type
_entity.pdbx_description
1 polymer ?
#
loop_
_entity_poly.entity_id
_entity_poly.type
_entity_poly.pdbx_seq_one_letter_code
_entity_poly.pdbx_strand_id
1 'polypeptide(L)'
;MLILDSLQLYRAFLKFWFTNFLLYYIYTCKGALKMSGTNSEIHHDIKVDSSTFQTKRWFEKYIYTHIITESSSNACMLSGDMEKRQQMKDDLQRCIDAHKDELHSLSRDIWSNPELAGNEKHAHDRLVRFFSQDQTWTVQSHYKLPTAFKASWGPVSGGVGDPVLNVGFLCEYDALPGIGHACGHNLIAEVGAAAAVGLKAALENQTELPVPVKITVLGTPAEEELGGKIELINAGAFADIDLVFMAHPAQQDASFHPCIIIEEMLVKYYGKASHAAAYPWEGVNALDAAVLAYSNISVLRQQLKPDWRIHGIIKHGGEKPNIIPAYTELEFYLRTPLLKDLCDLKAKAEACFRAAAGATGCQVEITSPTPTYYNILPNATLASLYESNGKALGIHFPEQTVYNKMSNSSTDFGNVSFIVPGIHPFFYICTDALNHTEEYTEAAGAEKAQLYTLRTAKALSMTAVDVVCCPDLLKKVRDDFRLAKLKQNVSLTGNK
;
A
#
# COMPACT_ATOMS: atom_id res chain seq x y z
N MET A 1 -3.53 -41.82 -29.12
CA MET A 1 -4.87 -42.45 -29.15
C MET A 1 -5.35 -42.78 -27.73
N LEU A 2 -5.29 -41.79 -26.80
CA LEU A 2 -5.67 -41.92 -25.38
C LEU A 2 -6.33 -40.64 -24.83
N ILE A 3 -6.74 -39.70 -25.69
CA ILE A 3 -7.34 -38.41 -25.30
C ILE A 3 -8.85 -38.35 -25.66
N LEU A 4 -9.36 -39.30 -26.46
CA LEU A 4 -10.77 -39.33 -26.87
C LEU A 4 -11.71 -40.03 -25.87
N ASP A 5 -11.19 -40.86 -24.97
CA ASP A 5 -12.02 -41.61 -24.00
C ASP A 5 -12.39 -40.79 -22.74
N SER A 6 -11.59 -39.80 -22.35
CA SER A 6 -11.85 -38.96 -21.18
C SER A 6 -13.06 -38.04 -21.37
N LEU A 7 -13.30 -37.57 -22.59
CA LEU A 7 -14.43 -36.71 -22.95
C LEU A 7 -15.78 -37.45 -22.97
N GLN A 8 -15.79 -38.75 -23.31
CA GLN A 8 -17.01 -39.55 -23.22
C GLN A 8 -17.35 -39.89 -21.77
N LEU A 9 -16.35 -40.24 -20.96
CA LEU A 9 -16.51 -40.47 -19.52
C LEU A 9 -17.02 -39.22 -18.79
N TYR A 10 -16.52 -38.03 -19.14
CA TYR A 10 -16.96 -36.77 -18.54
C TYR A 10 -18.40 -36.40 -18.91
N ARG A 11 -18.80 -36.63 -20.18
CA ARG A 11 -20.18 -36.43 -20.64
C ARG A 11 -21.18 -37.41 -20.00
N ALA A 12 -20.76 -38.64 -19.74
CA ALA A 12 -21.56 -39.62 -19.02
C ALA A 12 -21.73 -39.22 -17.53
N PHE A 13 -20.67 -38.71 -16.90
CA PHE A 13 -20.70 -38.25 -15.51
C PHE A 13 -21.63 -37.03 -15.33
N LEU A 14 -21.57 -36.05 -16.24
CA LEU A 14 -22.46 -34.89 -16.23
C LEU A 14 -23.92 -35.27 -16.45
N LYS A 15 -24.23 -36.22 -17.35
CA LYS A 15 -25.59 -36.72 -17.54
C LYS A 15 -26.13 -37.45 -16.30
N PHE A 16 -25.29 -38.27 -15.66
CA PHE A 16 -25.66 -38.98 -14.43
C PHE A 16 -25.96 -37.99 -13.28
N TRP A 17 -25.14 -36.95 -13.14
CA TRP A 17 -25.33 -35.93 -12.10
C TRP A 17 -26.58 -35.08 -12.34
N PHE A 18 -26.82 -34.66 -13.59
CA PHE A 18 -28.00 -33.86 -13.95
C PHE A 18 -29.31 -34.62 -13.70
N THR A 19 -29.34 -35.92 -14.00
CA THR A 19 -30.55 -36.73 -13.85
C THR A 19 -30.89 -36.98 -12.37
N ASN A 20 -29.88 -37.22 -11.54
CA ASN A 20 -30.05 -37.43 -10.10
C ASN A 20 -30.38 -36.12 -9.35
N PHE A 21 -29.81 -34.99 -9.75
CA PHE A 21 -30.12 -33.68 -9.15
C PHE A 21 -31.56 -33.23 -9.45
N LEU A 22 -32.05 -33.50 -10.67
CA LEU A 22 -33.43 -33.21 -11.06
C LEU A 22 -34.44 -34.08 -10.29
N LEU A 23 -34.11 -35.37 -10.09
CA LEU A 23 -34.92 -36.29 -9.27
C LEU A 23 -34.95 -35.88 -7.79
N TYR A 24 -33.81 -35.45 -7.24
CA TYR A 24 -33.72 -34.93 -5.88
C TYR A 24 -34.56 -33.67 -5.70
N TYR A 25 -34.46 -32.72 -6.64
CA TYR A 25 -35.23 -31.46 -6.61
C TYR A 25 -36.75 -31.70 -6.73
N ILE A 26 -37.18 -32.64 -7.57
CA ILE A 26 -38.60 -33.04 -7.69
C ILE A 26 -39.11 -33.69 -6.40
N TYR A 27 -38.28 -34.47 -5.70
CA TYR A 27 -38.66 -35.10 -4.42
C TYR A 27 -38.74 -34.08 -3.28
N THR A 28 -37.80 -33.12 -3.19
CA THR A 28 -37.82 -32.07 -2.15
C THR A 28 -38.97 -31.08 -2.34
N CYS A 29 -39.34 -30.76 -3.58
CA CYS A 29 -40.46 -29.84 -3.86
C CYS A 29 -41.85 -30.47 -3.65
N LYS A 30 -41.97 -31.81 -3.70
CA LYS A 30 -43.21 -32.53 -3.33
C LYS A 30 -43.35 -32.80 -1.83
N GLY A 31 -42.27 -32.72 -1.06
CA GLY A 31 -42.27 -32.90 0.40
C GLY A 31 -42.70 -31.66 1.21
N ALA A 32 -42.81 -30.49 0.59
CA ALA A 32 -43.10 -29.22 1.27
C ALA A 32 -44.59 -28.80 1.25
N LEU A 33 -45.50 -29.65 0.78
CA LEU A 33 -46.95 -29.39 0.72
C LEU A 33 -47.72 -30.42 1.56
N LYS A 34 -47.59 -30.34 2.89
CA LYS A 34 -48.52 -31.00 3.83
C LYS A 34 -48.41 -30.41 5.24
N MET A 35 -48.89 -29.18 5.44
CA MET A 35 -49.48 -28.72 6.70
C MET A 35 -50.42 -27.53 6.42
N SER A 36 -51.51 -27.46 7.18
CA SER A 36 -52.64 -26.52 7.13
C SER A 36 -53.68 -26.74 6.03
N GLY A 37 -54.82 -27.31 6.42
CA GLY A 37 -56.02 -27.43 5.60
C GLY A 37 -56.88 -26.16 5.59
N THR A 38 -57.68 -26.00 4.54
CA THR A 38 -59.16 -25.93 4.56
C THR A 38 -59.67 -25.92 3.12
N ASN A 39 -60.82 -26.56 2.90
CA ASN A 39 -61.51 -26.77 1.63
C ASN A 39 -61.90 -25.47 0.90
N SER A 40 -61.63 -25.40 -0.41
CA SER A 40 -62.62 -25.05 -1.43
C SER A 40 -62.10 -25.40 -2.83
N GLU A 41 -63.05 -25.62 -3.73
CA GLU A 41 -62.96 -26.46 -4.92
C GLU A 41 -62.76 -25.63 -6.22
N ILE A 42 -61.94 -26.18 -7.12
CA ILE A 42 -61.99 -26.12 -8.61
C ILE A 42 -61.57 -24.82 -9.37
N HIS A 43 -60.45 -24.85 -10.11
CA HIS A 43 -60.37 -25.01 -11.59
C HIS A 43 -58.93 -24.80 -12.11
N HIS A 44 -58.51 -25.68 -13.02
CA HIS A 44 -57.23 -25.67 -13.74
C HIS A 44 -57.06 -24.44 -14.64
N ASP A 45 -55.91 -23.77 -14.54
CA ASP A 45 -55.14 -23.25 -15.69
C ASP A 45 -53.75 -22.79 -15.20
N ILE A 46 -52.73 -23.65 -15.34
CA ILE A 46 -51.33 -23.24 -15.15
C ILE A 46 -50.78 -22.87 -16.52
N LYS A 47 -50.81 -21.58 -16.82
CA LYS A 47 -49.93 -20.97 -17.82
C LYS A 47 -48.48 -21.09 -17.32
N VAL A 48 -47.63 -21.78 -18.08
CA VAL A 48 -46.19 -21.79 -17.85
C VAL A 48 -45.64 -20.43 -18.27
N ASP A 49 -45.31 -19.60 -17.27
CA ASP A 49 -44.71 -18.28 -17.46
C ASP A 49 -43.24 -18.38 -17.87
N SER A 50 -42.84 -17.40 -18.68
CA SER A 50 -41.57 -17.13 -19.38
C SER A 50 -40.30 -17.03 -18.52
N SER A 51 -40.34 -17.40 -17.24
CA SER A 51 -39.21 -17.30 -16.30
C SER A 51 -38.22 -18.47 -16.39
N THR A 52 -38.56 -19.57 -17.08
CA THR A 52 -37.66 -20.72 -17.30
C THR A 52 -36.61 -20.49 -18.39
N PHE A 53 -36.74 -19.43 -19.20
CA PHE A 53 -35.76 -19.09 -20.24
C PHE A 53 -34.58 -18.23 -19.74
N GLN A 54 -34.72 -17.55 -18.59
CA GLN A 54 -33.66 -16.70 -18.05
C GLN A 54 -32.59 -17.49 -17.27
N THR A 55 -32.96 -18.55 -16.56
CA THR A 55 -31.99 -19.40 -15.83
C THR A 55 -31.11 -20.22 -16.76
N LYS A 56 -31.65 -20.66 -17.92
CA LYS A 56 -30.85 -21.37 -18.94
C LYS A 56 -29.83 -20.44 -19.61
N ARG A 57 -30.22 -19.19 -19.92
CA ARG A 57 -29.30 -18.16 -20.41
C ARG A 57 -28.24 -17.77 -19.38
N TRP A 58 -28.56 -17.78 -18.09
CA TRP A 58 -27.61 -17.48 -17.03
C TRP A 58 -26.59 -18.60 -16.86
N PHE A 59 -27.01 -19.87 -16.88
CA PHE A 59 -26.10 -21.02 -16.79
C PHE A 59 -25.25 -21.22 -18.05
N GLU A 60 -25.84 -21.04 -19.25
CA GLU A 60 -25.08 -21.07 -20.51
C GLU A 60 -24.08 -19.92 -20.56
N LYS A 61 -24.44 -18.71 -20.10
CA LYS A 61 -23.49 -17.59 -19.99
C LYS A 61 -22.44 -17.84 -18.91
N TYR A 62 -22.76 -18.46 -17.78
CA TYR A 62 -21.78 -18.77 -16.72
C TYR A 62 -20.75 -19.80 -17.20
N ILE A 63 -21.20 -20.85 -17.91
CA ILE A 63 -20.34 -21.87 -18.51
C ILE A 63 -19.56 -21.32 -19.72
N TYR A 64 -20.18 -20.52 -20.60
CA TYR A 64 -19.46 -19.85 -21.70
C TYR A 64 -18.41 -18.87 -21.16
N THR A 65 -18.71 -18.14 -20.09
CA THR A 65 -17.77 -17.16 -19.52
C THR A 65 -16.65 -17.86 -18.76
N HIS A 66 -16.89 -18.99 -18.07
CA HIS A 66 -15.83 -19.73 -17.35
C HIS A 66 -14.99 -20.63 -18.28
N ILE A 67 -15.60 -21.32 -19.25
CA ILE A 67 -14.87 -22.14 -20.22
C ILE A 67 -14.09 -21.26 -21.22
N ILE A 68 -14.59 -20.05 -21.54
CA ILE A 68 -13.82 -19.10 -22.36
C ILE A 68 -12.82 -18.30 -21.53
N THR A 69 -13.01 -18.05 -20.24
CA THR A 69 -11.95 -17.41 -19.44
C THR A 69 -10.78 -18.35 -19.16
N GLU A 70 -10.98 -19.65 -18.98
CA GLU A 70 -9.86 -20.61 -18.87
C GLU A 70 -9.18 -20.95 -20.22
N SER A 71 -9.88 -20.80 -21.35
CA SER A 71 -9.30 -21.04 -22.68
C SER A 71 -8.77 -19.78 -23.38
N SER A 72 -9.16 -18.57 -22.96
CA SER A 72 -8.65 -17.30 -23.49
C SER A 72 -7.51 -16.70 -22.67
N SER A 73 -7.25 -17.18 -21.44
CA SER A 73 -6.04 -16.85 -20.68
C SER A 73 -4.81 -17.71 -21.04
N ASN A 74 -4.98 -18.73 -21.88
CA ASN A 74 -3.91 -19.66 -22.30
C ASN A 74 -3.61 -19.61 -23.81
N ALA A 75 -4.18 -18.66 -24.55
CA ALA A 75 -4.02 -18.54 -26.00
C ALA A 75 -3.23 -17.28 -26.40
N CYS A 76 -2.16 -16.94 -25.66
CA CYS A 76 -1.14 -15.98 -26.10
C CYS A 76 0.14 -16.07 -25.24
N MET A 77 0.69 -17.28 -25.06
CA MET A 77 2.08 -17.42 -24.63
C MET A 77 2.65 -18.64 -25.36
N LEU A 78 3.50 -18.39 -26.36
CA LEU A 78 4.27 -19.46 -26.98
C LEU A 78 5.13 -20.09 -25.86
N SER A 79 5.32 -21.41 -25.86
CA SER A 79 6.10 -22.10 -24.81
C SER A 79 7.48 -21.48 -24.57
N GLY A 80 8.08 -20.90 -25.61
CA GLY A 80 9.35 -20.17 -25.53
C GLY A 80 9.32 -18.87 -24.71
N ASP A 81 8.19 -18.15 -24.64
CA ASP A 81 8.09 -16.91 -23.85
C ASP A 81 8.10 -17.20 -22.35
N MET A 82 7.47 -18.31 -21.95
CA MET A 82 7.47 -18.75 -20.55
C MET A 82 8.85 -19.23 -20.11
N GLU A 83 9.54 -20.00 -20.95
CA GLU A 83 10.91 -20.47 -20.67
C GLU A 83 11.89 -19.30 -20.58
N LYS A 84 11.82 -18.34 -21.51
CA LYS A 84 12.65 -17.12 -21.49
C LYS A 84 12.43 -16.32 -20.21
N ARG A 85 11.17 -16.11 -19.81
CA ARG A 85 10.84 -15.39 -18.58
C ARG A 85 11.34 -16.13 -17.33
N GLN A 86 11.24 -17.46 -17.31
CA GLN A 86 11.79 -18.25 -16.20
C GLN A 86 13.31 -18.14 -16.14
N GLN A 87 14.00 -18.21 -17.28
CA GLN A 87 15.45 -18.02 -17.34
C GLN A 87 15.87 -16.64 -16.79
N MET A 88 15.16 -15.57 -17.15
CA MET A 88 15.39 -14.23 -16.59
C MET A 88 15.21 -14.20 -15.06
N LYS A 89 14.21 -14.92 -14.54
CA LYS A 89 13.99 -15.08 -13.10
C LYS A 89 15.09 -15.89 -12.43
N ASP A 90 15.70 -16.86 -13.11
CA ASP A 90 16.80 -17.63 -12.56
C ASP A 90 18.11 -16.81 -12.58
N ASP A 91 18.32 -15.99 -13.61
CA ASP A 91 19.47 -15.09 -13.74
C ASP A 91 19.47 -14.01 -12.65
N LEU A 92 18.33 -13.36 -12.40
CA LEU A 92 18.24 -12.37 -11.32
C LEU A 92 18.47 -13.00 -9.95
N GLN A 93 17.97 -14.21 -9.71
CA GLN A 93 18.14 -14.89 -8.42
C GLN A 93 19.61 -15.21 -8.18
N ARG A 94 20.30 -15.76 -9.18
CA ARG A 94 21.75 -16.02 -9.12
C ARG A 94 22.56 -14.75 -8.90
N CYS A 95 22.18 -13.64 -9.55
CA CYS A 95 22.83 -12.35 -9.35
C CYS A 95 22.68 -11.85 -7.91
N ILE A 96 21.47 -11.87 -7.37
CA ILE A 96 21.21 -11.45 -5.97
C ILE A 96 21.98 -12.36 -5.00
N ASP A 97 22.00 -13.66 -5.22
CA ASP A 97 22.74 -14.61 -4.37
C ASP A 97 24.26 -14.38 -4.43
N ALA A 98 24.80 -14.00 -5.59
CA ALA A 98 26.21 -13.67 -5.74
C ALA A 98 26.61 -12.37 -5.03
N HIS A 99 25.70 -11.41 -4.88
CA HIS A 99 25.93 -10.13 -4.20
C HIS A 99 25.47 -10.13 -2.73
N LYS A 100 25.05 -11.28 -2.18
CA LYS A 100 24.45 -11.36 -0.83
C LYS A 100 25.32 -10.72 0.27
N ASP A 101 26.64 -10.89 0.21
CA ASP A 101 27.54 -10.42 1.27
C ASP A 101 27.74 -8.91 1.19
N GLU A 102 27.74 -8.35 -0.02
CA GLU A 102 27.81 -6.91 -0.26
C GLU A 102 26.51 -6.21 0.13
N LEU A 103 25.36 -6.80 -0.22
CA LEU A 103 24.02 -6.33 0.16
C LEU A 103 23.82 -6.38 1.68
N HIS A 104 24.24 -7.48 2.31
CA HIS A 104 24.21 -7.58 3.76
C HIS A 104 25.11 -6.52 4.41
N SER A 105 26.32 -6.30 3.87
CA SER A 105 27.23 -5.26 4.36
C SER A 105 26.64 -3.85 4.22
N LEU A 106 25.96 -3.56 3.11
CA LEU A 106 25.22 -2.31 2.88
C LEU A 106 24.17 -2.09 3.97
N SER A 107 23.28 -3.07 4.16
CA SER A 107 22.23 -3.02 5.18
C SER A 107 22.78 -2.88 6.59
N ARG A 108 23.84 -3.64 6.89
CA ARG A 108 24.45 -3.67 8.21
C ARG A 108 25.14 -2.34 8.56
N ASP A 109 25.78 -1.71 7.58
CA ASP A 109 26.42 -0.40 7.73
C ASP A 109 25.38 0.69 8.02
N ILE A 110 24.27 0.70 7.27
CA ILE A 110 23.13 1.59 7.53
C ILE A 110 22.58 1.34 8.94
N TRP A 111 22.29 0.07 9.27
CA TRP A 111 21.75 -0.30 10.59
C TRP A 111 22.62 0.21 11.75
N SER A 112 23.95 0.11 11.62
CA SER A 112 24.89 0.48 12.69
C SER A 112 25.11 1.98 12.86
N ASN A 113 24.63 2.79 11.91
CA ASN A 113 24.76 4.24 11.92
C ASN A 113 23.39 4.89 11.72
N PRO A 114 22.46 4.73 12.69
CA PRO A 114 21.11 5.25 12.57
C PRO A 114 21.11 6.77 12.51
N GLU A 115 20.45 7.32 11.50
CA GLU A 115 20.30 8.77 11.28
C GLU A 115 18.82 9.13 11.17
N LEU A 116 18.44 10.25 11.80
CA LEU A 116 17.04 10.68 11.85
C LEU A 116 16.58 11.30 10.53
N ALA A 117 15.26 11.39 10.38
CA ALA A 117 14.58 12.05 9.29
C ALA A 117 15.26 13.39 8.89
N GLY A 118 15.63 13.51 7.62
CA GLY A 118 16.28 14.68 7.01
C GLY A 118 17.78 14.82 7.28
N ASN A 119 18.38 13.89 8.03
CA ASN A 119 19.80 13.91 8.41
C ASN A 119 20.56 12.63 8.01
N GLU A 120 19.99 11.81 7.15
CA GLU A 120 20.46 10.47 6.74
C GLU A 120 21.65 10.51 5.75
N LYS A 121 22.72 11.22 6.12
CA LYS A 121 23.88 11.48 5.25
C LYS A 121 24.72 10.23 5.03
N HIS A 122 25.02 9.48 6.09
CA HIS A 122 25.78 8.23 6.01
C HIS A 122 25.05 7.19 5.17
N ALA A 123 23.76 6.98 5.44
CA ALA A 123 22.97 6.01 4.68
C ALA A 123 22.83 6.41 3.21
N HIS A 124 22.59 7.69 2.93
CA HIS A 124 22.61 8.25 1.57
C HIS A 124 23.96 7.98 0.87
N ASP A 125 25.07 8.38 1.48
CA ASP A 125 26.40 8.26 0.87
C ASP A 125 26.77 6.80 0.65
N ARG A 126 26.34 5.90 1.54
CA ARG A 126 26.55 4.46 1.43
C ARG A 126 25.82 3.87 0.22
N LEU A 127 24.54 4.23 0.01
CA LEU A 127 23.76 3.79 -1.15
C LEU A 127 24.27 4.40 -2.47
N VAL A 128 24.62 5.69 -2.47
CA VAL A 128 25.25 6.35 -3.62
C VAL A 128 26.54 5.63 -4.01
N ARG A 129 27.39 5.29 -3.03
CA ARG A 129 28.63 4.54 -3.27
C ARG A 129 28.34 3.16 -3.83
N PHE A 130 27.36 2.44 -3.27
CA PHE A 130 26.97 1.10 -3.72
C PHE A 130 26.67 1.08 -5.23
N PHE A 131 25.78 1.97 -5.70
CA PHE A 131 25.47 2.04 -7.13
C PHE A 131 26.60 2.60 -7.99
N SER A 132 27.45 3.47 -7.44
CA SER A 132 28.57 4.07 -8.20
C SER A 132 29.73 3.10 -8.44
N GLN A 133 29.76 1.93 -7.78
CA GLN A 133 30.77 0.90 -8.04
C GLN A 133 30.63 0.28 -9.44
N ASP A 134 29.40 0.15 -9.94
CA ASP A 134 29.12 -0.30 -11.30
C ASP A 134 28.93 0.91 -12.23
N GLN A 135 29.94 1.15 -13.07
CA GLN A 135 30.00 2.30 -13.99
C GLN A 135 28.88 2.32 -15.04
N THR A 136 28.09 1.25 -15.16
CA THR A 136 26.90 1.25 -16.03
C THR A 136 25.71 1.99 -15.43
N TRP A 137 25.72 2.29 -14.12
CA TRP A 137 24.71 3.13 -13.47
C TRP A 137 25.07 4.61 -13.59
N THR A 138 24.07 5.43 -13.91
CA THR A 138 24.16 6.89 -13.76
C THR A 138 23.60 7.27 -12.40
N VAL A 139 24.46 7.74 -11.49
CA VAL A 139 24.09 8.10 -10.12
C VAL A 139 24.08 9.62 -9.93
N GLN A 140 22.97 10.14 -9.43
CA GLN A 140 22.78 11.53 -9.03
C GLN A 140 22.61 11.56 -7.50
N SER A 141 23.66 11.94 -6.78
CA SER A 141 23.60 12.23 -5.34
C SER A 141 22.83 13.53 -5.07
N HIS A 142 22.25 13.68 -3.89
CA HIS A 142 21.51 14.88 -3.48
C HIS A 142 20.40 15.27 -4.50
N TYR A 143 19.67 14.26 -4.99
CA TYR A 143 18.66 14.42 -6.01
C TYR A 143 17.39 15.02 -5.42
N LYS A 144 17.15 16.32 -5.69
CA LYS A 144 15.99 17.12 -5.25
C LYS A 144 15.95 17.42 -3.74
N LEU A 145 16.37 16.48 -2.88
CA LEU A 145 16.54 16.67 -1.45
C LEU A 145 17.99 16.42 -1.00
N PRO A 146 18.44 17.01 0.12
CA PRO A 146 19.83 16.87 0.59
C PRO A 146 20.26 15.42 0.84
N THR A 147 19.36 14.54 1.28
CA THR A 147 19.67 13.13 1.58
C THR A 147 18.95 12.17 0.64
N ALA A 148 18.43 12.63 -0.49
CA ALA A 148 17.87 11.77 -1.54
C ALA A 148 18.89 11.51 -2.66
N PHE A 149 18.76 10.38 -3.36
CA PHE A 149 19.56 10.09 -4.55
C PHE A 149 18.70 9.47 -5.65
N LYS A 150 19.23 9.50 -6.89
CA LYS A 150 18.68 8.75 -8.01
C LYS A 150 19.80 7.96 -8.70
N ALA A 151 19.69 6.65 -8.75
CA ALA A 151 20.51 5.80 -9.61
C ALA A 151 19.67 5.29 -10.78
N SER A 152 20.17 5.39 -12.01
CA SER A 152 19.45 4.90 -13.19
C SER A 152 20.31 4.05 -14.10
N TRP A 153 19.72 3.02 -14.70
CA TRP A 153 20.36 2.12 -15.64
C TRP A 153 19.45 1.84 -16.85
N GLY A 154 20.04 1.65 -18.02
CA GLY A 154 19.34 1.54 -19.31
C GLY A 154 19.06 2.90 -19.97
N PRO A 155 18.13 2.97 -20.95
CA PRO A 155 17.22 1.91 -21.36
C PRO A 155 17.91 0.73 -22.06
N VAL A 156 17.36 -0.46 -21.91
CA VAL A 156 17.76 -1.67 -22.66
C VAL A 156 16.67 -2.04 -23.65
N SER A 157 17.10 -2.43 -24.86
CA SER A 157 16.30 -2.58 -26.08
C SER A 157 15.70 -1.25 -26.59
N GLY A 158 15.34 -1.18 -27.88
CA GLY A 158 14.76 0.01 -28.51
C GLY A 158 15.75 0.99 -29.15
N GLY A 159 15.21 1.86 -30.00
CA GLY A 159 15.90 2.96 -30.66
C GLY A 159 15.72 4.30 -29.95
N VAL A 160 16.47 5.31 -30.41
CA VAL A 160 16.35 6.68 -29.91
C VAL A 160 14.94 7.21 -30.19
N GLY A 161 14.20 7.56 -29.13
CA GLY A 161 12.85 8.15 -29.21
C GLY A 161 11.70 7.17 -28.91
N ASP A 162 11.99 5.89 -28.67
CA ASP A 162 10.95 4.93 -28.27
C ASP A 162 10.42 5.23 -26.87
N PRO A 163 9.11 5.01 -26.59
CA PRO A 163 8.56 5.08 -25.24
C PRO A 163 9.26 4.05 -24.33
N VAL A 164 9.88 4.53 -23.26
CA VAL A 164 10.60 3.70 -22.29
C VAL A 164 9.70 3.40 -21.10
N LEU A 165 9.59 2.14 -20.71
CA LEU A 165 9.00 1.72 -19.44
C LEU A 165 10.03 1.87 -18.32
N ASN A 166 9.82 2.80 -17.39
CA ASN A 166 10.73 3.01 -16.27
C ASN A 166 10.23 2.30 -15.00
N VAL A 167 10.99 1.32 -14.52
CA VAL A 167 10.73 0.56 -13.30
C VAL A 167 11.51 1.16 -12.14
N GLY A 168 10.78 1.68 -11.16
CA GLY A 168 11.27 2.30 -9.94
C GLY A 168 11.42 1.32 -8.77
N PHE A 169 12.52 1.38 -8.04
CA PHE A 169 12.69 0.76 -6.72
C PHE A 169 12.97 1.84 -5.68
N LEU A 170 12.24 1.85 -4.57
CA LEU A 170 12.43 2.84 -3.51
C LEU A 170 13.27 2.26 -2.36
N CYS A 171 14.13 3.10 -1.79
CA CYS A 171 14.98 2.79 -0.65
C CYS A 171 14.72 3.83 0.45
N GLU A 172 14.14 3.42 1.57
CA GLU A 172 14.12 4.21 2.82
C GLU A 172 15.31 3.87 3.69
N TYR A 173 15.72 4.80 4.55
CA TYR A 173 16.91 4.62 5.39
C TYR A 173 17.00 5.63 6.54
N ASP A 174 15.90 6.26 6.93
CA ASP A 174 15.80 7.00 8.19
C ASP A 174 15.59 6.07 9.38
N ALA A 175 15.97 6.55 10.56
CA ALA A 175 15.88 5.85 11.83
C ALA A 175 15.02 6.64 12.84
N LEU A 176 14.64 5.97 13.93
CA LEU A 176 13.82 6.53 14.99
C LEU A 176 14.66 7.06 16.16
N PRO A 177 14.23 8.16 16.83
CA PRO A 177 14.95 8.73 17.97
C PRO A 177 15.13 7.74 19.12
N GLY A 178 16.38 7.56 19.56
CA GLY A 178 16.73 6.76 20.74
C GLY A 178 16.75 5.24 20.54
N ILE A 179 16.04 4.72 19.52
CA ILE A 179 15.92 3.27 19.29
C ILE A 179 16.54 2.80 17.96
N GLY A 180 16.95 3.69 17.06
CA GLY A 180 17.61 3.31 15.81
C GLY A 180 16.64 2.80 14.74
N HIS A 181 17.04 1.84 13.91
CA HIS A 181 16.20 1.31 12.81
C HIS A 181 15.13 0.33 13.31
N ALA A 182 14.31 0.77 14.27
CA ALA A 182 13.21 -0.01 14.84
C ALA A 182 12.02 -0.20 13.87
N CYS A 183 12.04 0.46 12.70
CA CYS A 183 11.11 0.21 11.60
C CYS A 183 11.74 -0.65 10.48
N GLY A 184 13.04 -0.95 10.56
CA GLY A 184 13.76 -1.81 9.62
C GLY A 184 14.12 -1.16 8.29
N HIS A 185 14.22 0.18 8.22
CA HIS A 185 14.51 0.89 6.98
C HIS A 185 15.87 0.49 6.36
N ASN A 186 16.83 0.01 7.14
CA ASN A 186 18.05 -0.61 6.60
C ASN A 186 17.77 -1.81 5.67
N LEU A 187 16.76 -2.63 6.00
CA LEU A 187 16.33 -3.75 5.17
C LEU A 187 15.52 -3.28 3.96
N ILE A 188 14.77 -2.17 4.08
CA ILE A 188 14.04 -1.57 2.95
C ILE A 188 15.03 -1.06 1.90
N ALA A 189 16.08 -0.34 2.32
CA ALA A 189 17.18 0.06 1.45
C ALA A 189 17.83 -1.14 0.75
N GLU A 190 18.12 -2.21 1.50
CA GLU A 190 18.70 -3.43 0.95
C GLU A 190 17.80 -4.09 -0.09
N VAL A 191 16.49 -4.24 0.20
CA VAL A 191 15.52 -4.83 -0.72
C VAL A 191 15.44 -4.04 -2.02
N GLY A 192 15.34 -2.71 -1.94
CA GLY A 192 15.28 -1.84 -3.11
C GLY A 192 16.55 -1.96 -3.97
N ALA A 193 17.72 -1.97 -3.34
CA ALA A 193 18.99 -2.12 -4.03
C ALA A 193 19.16 -3.51 -4.68
N ALA A 194 18.88 -4.57 -3.93
CA ALA A 194 18.97 -5.95 -4.40
C ALA A 194 18.00 -6.23 -5.56
N ALA A 195 16.75 -5.74 -5.47
CA ALA A 195 15.75 -5.95 -6.51
C ALA A 195 16.13 -5.23 -7.82
N ALA A 196 16.71 -4.03 -7.74
CA ALA A 196 17.21 -3.28 -8.89
C ALA A 196 18.41 -3.96 -9.56
N VAL A 197 19.39 -4.43 -8.78
CA VAL A 197 20.54 -5.19 -9.28
C VAL A 197 20.09 -6.52 -9.91
N GLY A 198 19.15 -7.21 -9.30
CA GLY A 198 18.54 -8.41 -9.87
C GLY A 198 17.84 -8.14 -11.21
N LEU A 199 17.03 -7.08 -11.28
CA LEU A 199 16.30 -6.75 -12.51
C LEU A 199 17.27 -6.35 -13.63
N LYS A 200 18.35 -5.62 -13.29
CA LYS A 200 19.43 -5.32 -14.23
C LYS A 200 20.00 -6.61 -14.84
N ALA A 201 20.37 -7.59 -14.01
CA ALA A 201 20.92 -8.85 -14.49
C ALA A 201 19.96 -9.65 -15.38
N ALA A 202 18.65 -9.63 -15.08
CA ALA A 202 17.64 -10.24 -15.94
C ALA A 202 17.57 -9.59 -17.33
N LEU A 203 17.82 -8.27 -17.42
CA LEU A 203 17.59 -7.47 -18.62
C LEU A 203 18.85 -7.23 -19.46
N GLU A 204 20.05 -7.19 -18.87
CA GLU A 204 21.28 -6.71 -19.53
C GLU A 204 21.68 -7.49 -20.79
N ASN A 205 21.30 -8.77 -20.87
CA ASN A 205 21.56 -9.63 -22.02
C ASN A 205 20.34 -9.79 -22.96
N GLN A 206 19.26 -9.04 -22.72
CA GLN A 206 18.03 -9.14 -23.53
C GLN A 206 18.09 -8.18 -24.72
N THR A 207 18.00 -8.73 -25.92
CA THR A 207 17.95 -7.97 -27.18
C THR A 207 16.53 -7.70 -27.66
N GLU A 208 15.56 -8.49 -27.19
CA GLU A 208 14.17 -8.45 -27.61
C GLU A 208 13.28 -8.37 -26.37
N LEU A 209 12.85 -7.15 -26.03
CA LEU A 209 11.82 -6.89 -25.04
C LEU A 209 10.61 -6.25 -25.75
N PRO A 210 9.38 -6.44 -25.23
CA PRO A 210 8.19 -5.82 -25.82
C PRO A 210 8.21 -4.29 -25.80
N VAL A 211 8.99 -3.70 -24.89
CA VAL A 211 9.18 -2.26 -24.71
C VAL A 211 10.59 -2.02 -24.18
N PRO A 212 11.26 -0.91 -24.54
CA PRO A 212 12.50 -0.48 -23.88
C PRO A 212 12.31 -0.29 -22.38
N VAL A 213 13.27 -0.76 -21.59
CA VAL A 213 13.14 -0.74 -20.12
C VAL A 213 14.29 0.02 -19.50
N LYS A 214 13.96 0.96 -18.62
CA LYS A 214 14.89 1.67 -17.73
C LYS A 214 14.62 1.25 -16.30
N ILE A 215 15.66 1.20 -15.49
CA ILE A 215 15.56 1.00 -14.04
C ILE A 215 15.93 2.31 -13.36
N THR A 216 15.15 2.70 -12.35
CA THR A 216 15.45 3.83 -11.48
C THR A 216 15.40 3.37 -10.03
N VAL A 217 16.44 3.63 -9.26
CA VAL A 217 16.44 3.52 -7.80
C VAL A 217 16.36 4.91 -7.21
N LEU A 218 15.38 5.15 -6.36
CA LEU A 218 15.23 6.40 -5.64
C LEU A 218 15.51 6.17 -4.15
N GLY A 219 16.47 6.91 -3.62
CA GLY A 219 16.63 7.08 -2.19
C GLY A 219 15.60 8.07 -1.66
N THR A 220 14.74 7.60 -0.76
CA THR A 220 13.60 8.33 -0.23
C THR A 220 13.78 8.53 1.28
N PRO A 221 14.36 9.66 1.70
CA PRO A 221 14.61 9.94 3.11
C PRO A 221 13.33 10.27 3.89
N ALA A 222 13.45 10.36 5.20
CA ALA A 222 12.51 11.02 6.11
C ALA A 222 11.05 10.54 6.06
N GLU A 223 10.83 9.23 5.95
CA GLU A 223 9.47 8.68 5.96
C GLU A 223 8.80 8.80 7.34
N GLU A 224 9.54 8.70 8.44
CA GLU A 224 8.97 8.64 9.79
C GLU A 224 8.41 9.97 10.30
N GLU A 225 8.82 11.12 9.73
CA GLU A 225 8.46 12.43 10.29
C GLU A 225 8.17 13.53 9.24
N LEU A 226 8.92 13.60 8.14
CA LEU A 226 8.83 14.73 7.20
C LEU A 226 8.09 14.40 5.90
N GLY A 227 7.92 13.13 5.57
CA GLY A 227 7.28 12.68 4.34
C GLY A 227 8.14 12.97 3.12
N GLY A 228 9.41 12.53 3.13
CA GLY A 228 10.35 12.86 2.05
C GLY A 228 9.88 12.43 0.66
N LYS A 229 9.06 11.38 0.52
CA LYS A 229 8.47 11.03 -0.79
C LYS A 229 7.49 12.10 -1.26
N ILE A 230 6.77 12.76 -0.37
CA ILE A 230 5.85 13.85 -0.73
C ILE A 230 6.64 15.05 -1.27
N GLU A 231 7.75 15.42 -0.63
CA GLU A 231 8.63 16.46 -1.14
C GLU A 231 9.25 16.08 -2.49
N LEU A 232 9.70 14.82 -2.65
CA LEU A 232 10.19 14.30 -3.93
C LEU A 232 9.12 14.32 -5.03
N ILE A 233 7.87 14.00 -4.70
CA ILE A 233 6.72 14.12 -5.61
C ILE A 233 6.57 15.58 -6.06
N ASN A 234 6.55 16.53 -5.13
CA ASN A 234 6.44 17.96 -5.42
C ASN A 234 7.61 18.48 -6.27
N ALA A 235 8.80 17.93 -6.08
CA ALA A 235 10.00 18.25 -6.85
C ALA A 235 10.08 17.55 -8.22
N GLY A 236 9.08 16.74 -8.58
CA GLY A 236 8.96 16.03 -9.86
C GLY A 236 9.83 14.78 -9.98
N ALA A 237 10.29 14.19 -8.87
CA ALA A 237 11.20 13.04 -8.88
C ALA A 237 10.60 11.75 -9.47
N PHE A 238 9.27 11.63 -9.44
CA PHE A 238 8.52 10.46 -9.91
C PHE A 238 7.91 10.64 -11.31
N ALA A 239 8.11 11.79 -11.96
CA ALA A 239 7.42 12.15 -13.19
C ALA A 239 7.73 11.23 -14.37
N ASP A 240 8.90 10.58 -14.37
CA ASP A 240 9.35 9.65 -15.42
C ASP A 240 9.31 8.18 -14.97
N ILE A 241 8.63 7.83 -13.86
CA ILE A 241 8.52 6.45 -13.36
C ILE A 241 7.14 5.87 -13.69
N ASP A 242 7.11 4.70 -14.32
CA ASP A 242 5.87 4.03 -14.75
C ASP A 242 5.35 2.99 -13.76
N LEU A 243 6.25 2.35 -13.01
CA LEU A 243 5.96 1.29 -12.04
C LEU A 243 6.87 1.48 -10.84
N VAL A 244 6.37 1.27 -9.62
CA VAL A 244 7.20 1.40 -8.42
C VAL A 244 7.08 0.20 -7.48
N PHE A 245 8.22 -0.26 -6.98
CA PHE A 245 8.35 -1.41 -6.10
C PHE A 245 9.08 -1.02 -4.83
N MET A 246 8.59 -1.51 -3.70
CA MET A 246 9.16 -1.35 -2.38
C MET A 246 8.61 -2.47 -1.50
N ALA A 247 9.23 -2.81 -0.37
CA ALA A 247 8.63 -3.70 0.63
C ALA A 247 9.05 -3.31 2.04
N HIS A 248 8.18 -3.58 3.00
CA HIS A 248 8.37 -3.22 4.40
C HIS A 248 8.62 -4.48 5.24
N PRO A 249 9.63 -4.52 6.11
CA PRO A 249 9.78 -5.63 7.04
C PRO A 249 8.70 -5.59 8.13
N ALA A 250 8.17 -6.74 8.51
CA ALA A 250 7.21 -6.90 9.61
C ALA A 250 7.33 -8.28 10.27
N GLN A 251 6.41 -8.58 11.20
CA GLN A 251 6.28 -9.87 11.87
C GLN A 251 5.67 -10.98 10.99
N GLN A 252 5.19 -10.64 9.79
CA GLN A 252 4.64 -11.62 8.86
C GLN A 252 4.65 -11.11 7.43
N ASP A 253 4.60 -12.05 6.48
CA ASP A 253 4.45 -11.73 5.07
C ASP A 253 3.02 -11.29 4.76
N ALA A 254 2.87 -10.29 3.89
CA ALA A 254 1.58 -9.92 3.32
C ALA A 254 1.78 -9.32 1.93
N SER A 255 0.97 -9.72 0.95
CA SER A 255 1.05 -9.19 -0.42
C SER A 255 0.55 -7.74 -0.54
N PHE A 256 0.01 -7.17 0.53
CA PHE A 256 -0.45 -5.79 0.60
C PHE A 256 -0.28 -5.23 2.02
N HIS A 257 0.22 -3.99 2.11
CA HIS A 257 0.29 -3.21 3.34
C HIS A 257 -0.98 -2.35 3.47
N PRO A 258 -1.93 -2.69 4.37
CA PRO A 258 -3.14 -1.89 4.55
C PRO A 258 -2.84 -0.63 5.37
N CYS A 259 -2.55 0.50 4.73
CA CYS A 259 -2.41 1.79 5.41
C CYS A 259 -3.73 2.55 5.49
N ILE A 260 -3.83 3.40 6.52
CA ILE A 260 -4.87 4.42 6.63
C ILE A 260 -4.28 5.81 6.46
N ILE A 261 -5.13 6.75 6.05
CA ILE A 261 -4.75 8.15 5.94
C ILE A 261 -4.57 8.73 7.34
N ILE A 262 -3.58 9.61 7.48
CA ILE A 262 -3.38 10.41 8.68
C ILE A 262 -3.13 11.88 8.30
N GLU A 263 -3.79 12.78 9.02
CA GLU A 263 -3.51 14.21 9.00
C GLU A 263 -3.31 14.70 10.42
N GLU A 264 -2.24 15.46 10.65
CA GLU A 264 -1.99 16.17 11.89
C GLU A 264 -2.62 17.57 11.85
N MET A 265 -3.17 17.99 12.98
CA MET A 265 -3.71 19.32 13.19
C MET A 265 -3.16 19.92 14.49
N LEU A 266 -2.52 21.08 14.36
CA LEU A 266 -2.08 21.92 15.46
C LEU A 266 -3.05 23.08 15.65
N VAL A 267 -3.62 23.18 16.85
CA VAL A 267 -4.64 24.17 17.20
C VAL A 267 -4.12 25.05 18.32
N LYS A 268 -3.98 26.36 18.05
CA LYS A 268 -3.50 27.34 19.03
C LYS A 268 -4.61 28.32 19.36
N TYR A 269 -4.90 28.50 20.64
CA TYR A 269 -5.82 29.53 21.11
C TYR A 269 -5.06 30.68 21.74
N TYR A 270 -5.46 31.89 21.39
CA TYR A 270 -4.91 33.13 21.95
C TYR A 270 -6.02 33.92 22.65
N GLY A 271 -5.78 34.20 23.92
CA GLY A 271 -6.66 34.95 24.81
C GLY A 271 -5.92 36.11 25.48
N LYS A 272 -6.24 36.38 26.74
CA LYS A 272 -5.67 37.48 27.52
C LYS A 272 -5.52 37.08 28.98
N ALA A 273 -4.30 37.18 29.50
CA ALA A 273 -4.01 36.83 30.89
C ALA A 273 -4.64 37.84 31.86
N SER A 274 -5.05 37.33 33.01
CA SER A 274 -5.60 38.10 34.11
C SER A 274 -5.45 37.31 35.43
N HIS A 275 -5.47 38.00 36.57
CA HIS A 275 -5.45 37.35 37.87
C HIS A 275 -6.79 36.67 38.12
N ALA A 276 -6.78 35.34 38.21
CA ALA A 276 -7.98 34.51 38.18
C ALA A 276 -9.00 34.87 39.28
N ALA A 277 -8.53 35.27 40.46
CA ALA A 277 -9.40 35.62 41.58
C ALA A 277 -9.75 37.11 41.69
N ALA A 278 -8.96 38.00 41.07
CA ALA A 278 -9.03 39.44 41.38
C ALA A 278 -9.72 40.24 40.27
N TYR A 279 -9.50 39.87 39.01
CA TYR A 279 -10.08 40.57 37.86
C TYR A 279 -10.38 39.59 36.70
N PRO A 280 -11.06 38.45 36.93
CA PRO A 280 -11.30 37.45 35.90
C PRO A 280 -12.03 38.00 34.66
N TRP A 281 -12.90 38.99 34.82
CA TRP A 281 -13.64 39.66 33.74
C TRP A 281 -12.75 40.46 32.78
N GLU A 282 -11.50 40.77 33.16
CA GLU A 282 -10.52 41.42 32.28
C GLU A 282 -9.77 40.43 31.38
N GLY A 283 -9.90 39.12 31.64
CA GLY A 283 -9.22 38.06 30.93
C GLY A 283 -10.04 37.40 29.83
N VAL A 284 -9.36 36.65 28.97
CA VAL A 284 -9.95 35.78 27.94
C VAL A 284 -9.23 34.43 28.06
N ASN A 285 -9.93 33.40 28.49
CA ASN A 285 -9.31 32.15 28.95
C ASN A 285 -9.07 31.16 27.81
N ALA A 286 -7.82 31.04 27.37
CA ALA A 286 -7.42 30.11 26.32
C ALA A 286 -7.50 28.64 26.77
N LEU A 287 -7.42 28.34 28.07
CA LEU A 287 -7.59 26.98 28.58
C LEU A 287 -9.04 26.54 28.51
N ASP A 288 -10.00 27.43 28.78
CA ASP A 288 -11.41 27.11 28.59
C ASP A 288 -11.71 26.79 27.11
N ALA A 289 -11.08 27.50 26.17
CA ALA A 289 -11.19 27.21 24.74
C ALA A 289 -10.65 25.80 24.41
N ALA A 290 -9.49 25.43 24.95
CA ALA A 290 -8.93 24.08 24.77
C ALA A 290 -9.83 22.98 25.36
N VAL A 291 -10.38 23.19 26.56
CA VAL A 291 -11.28 22.23 27.23
C VAL A 291 -12.61 22.09 26.46
N LEU A 292 -13.18 23.20 25.99
CA LEU A 292 -14.36 23.18 25.14
C LEU A 292 -14.09 22.49 23.81
N ALA A 293 -12.96 22.75 23.17
CA ALA A 293 -12.55 22.06 21.94
C ALA A 293 -12.49 20.54 22.15
N TYR A 294 -11.83 20.09 23.23
CA TYR A 294 -11.74 18.68 23.58
C TYR A 294 -13.13 18.06 23.83
N SER A 295 -14.01 18.80 24.50
CA SER A 295 -15.37 18.38 24.79
C SER A 295 -16.24 18.30 23.52
N ASN A 296 -16.11 19.28 22.62
CA ASN A 296 -16.77 19.32 21.31
C ASN A 296 -16.36 18.09 20.48
N ILE A 297 -15.06 17.78 20.42
CA ILE A 297 -14.55 16.58 19.74
C ILE A 297 -15.09 15.31 20.41
N SER A 298 -15.18 15.26 21.74
CA SER A 298 -15.72 14.12 22.47
C SER A 298 -17.16 13.78 22.05
N VAL A 299 -18.04 14.79 21.97
CA VAL A 299 -19.44 14.57 21.54
C VAL A 299 -19.58 14.38 20.03
N LEU A 300 -18.67 14.95 19.22
CA LEU A 300 -18.61 14.73 17.77
C LEU A 300 -18.45 13.25 17.41
N ARG A 301 -17.75 12.46 18.25
CA ARG A 301 -17.48 11.02 18.00
C ARG A 301 -18.73 10.19 17.71
N GLN A 302 -19.88 10.54 18.31
CA GLN A 302 -21.15 9.85 18.03
C GLN A 302 -21.56 9.96 16.55
N GLN A 303 -21.12 11.01 15.85
CA GLN A 303 -21.48 11.34 14.47
C GLN A 303 -20.35 11.05 13.46
N LEU A 304 -19.36 10.24 13.86
CA LEU A 304 -18.28 9.78 12.98
C LEU A 304 -18.59 8.37 12.46
N LYS A 305 -18.03 8.04 11.28
CA LYS A 305 -18.12 6.67 10.77
C LYS A 305 -17.33 5.72 11.68
N PRO A 306 -17.72 4.42 11.76
CA PRO A 306 -17.04 3.44 12.62
C PRO A 306 -15.53 3.33 12.42
N ASP A 307 -15.02 3.61 11.21
CA ASP A 307 -13.60 3.47 10.85
C ASP A 307 -12.84 4.81 10.85
N TRP A 308 -13.47 5.90 11.27
CA TRP A 308 -12.82 7.21 11.41
C TRP A 308 -12.26 7.38 12.81
N ARG A 309 -11.07 7.97 12.92
CA ARG A 309 -10.47 8.31 14.22
C ARG A 309 -10.09 9.78 14.25
N ILE A 310 -10.34 10.40 15.39
CA ILE A 310 -9.78 11.68 15.77
C ILE A 310 -9.26 11.52 17.19
N HIS A 311 -8.06 11.97 17.51
CA HIS A 311 -7.50 11.87 18.87
C HIS A 311 -6.38 12.87 19.03
N GLY A 312 -6.14 13.34 20.25
CA GLY A 312 -5.18 14.40 20.47
C GLY A 312 -4.92 14.68 21.94
N ILE A 313 -4.03 15.64 22.18
CA ILE A 313 -3.57 16.08 23.50
C ILE A 313 -3.60 17.61 23.61
N ILE A 314 -3.51 18.12 24.83
CA ILE A 314 -3.19 19.52 25.11
C ILE A 314 -1.70 19.59 25.39
N LYS A 315 -0.90 20.13 24.46
CA LYS A 315 0.55 20.31 24.64
C LYS A 315 0.87 21.41 25.64
N HIS A 316 0.11 22.51 25.57
CA HIS A 316 0.24 23.66 26.46
C HIS A 316 -1.12 24.07 27.00
N GLY A 317 -1.28 23.98 28.33
CA GLY A 317 -2.55 24.20 29.03
C GLY A 317 -2.50 25.29 30.12
N GLY A 318 -1.48 26.15 30.13
CA GLY A 318 -1.25 27.16 31.17
C GLY A 318 -0.18 26.78 32.20
N GLU A 319 0.31 27.78 32.94
CA GLU A 319 1.48 27.64 33.81
C GLU A 319 1.14 27.64 35.31
N LYS A 320 0.18 28.46 35.74
CA LYS A 320 -0.19 28.62 37.16
C LYS A 320 -1.70 28.76 37.35
N PRO A 321 -2.30 28.13 38.38
CA PRO A 321 -3.75 28.19 38.61
C PRO A 321 -4.31 29.59 38.93
N ASN A 322 -3.49 30.51 39.44
CA ASN A 322 -3.92 31.86 39.79
C ASN A 322 -3.84 32.87 38.62
N ILE A 323 -3.45 32.42 37.43
CA ILE A 323 -3.35 33.23 36.21
C ILE A 323 -4.25 32.59 35.15
N ILE A 324 -5.17 33.37 34.59
CA ILE A 324 -5.94 32.96 33.42
C ILE A 324 -4.98 32.76 32.24
N PRO A 325 -4.93 31.56 31.61
CA PRO A 325 -4.03 31.32 30.49
C PRO A 325 -4.37 32.19 29.26
N ALA A 326 -3.37 32.90 28.75
CA ALA A 326 -3.48 33.67 27.50
C ALA A 326 -3.19 32.84 26.24
N TYR A 327 -2.64 31.63 26.41
CA TYR A 327 -2.25 30.75 25.31
C TYR A 327 -2.50 29.29 25.66
N THR A 328 -2.99 28.52 24.70
CA THR A 328 -2.99 27.05 24.73
C THR A 328 -2.72 26.47 23.35
N GLU A 329 -2.22 25.24 23.35
CA GLU A 329 -1.86 24.49 22.14
C GLU A 329 -2.35 23.05 22.25
N LEU A 330 -3.06 22.57 21.23
CA LEU A 330 -3.54 21.21 21.11
C LEU A 330 -3.01 20.59 19.82
N GLU A 331 -2.78 19.28 19.87
CA GLU A 331 -2.28 18.49 18.75
C GLU A 331 -3.23 17.30 18.56
N PHE A 332 -3.75 17.14 17.35
CA PHE A 332 -4.71 16.10 16.98
C PHE A 332 -4.29 15.37 15.71
N TYR A 333 -4.52 14.05 15.69
CA TYR A 333 -4.49 13.24 14.48
C TYR A 333 -5.90 12.89 14.02
N LEU A 334 -6.13 13.01 12.72
CA LEU A 334 -7.33 12.61 12.01
C LEU A 334 -6.98 11.43 11.11
N ARG A 335 -7.78 10.37 11.16
CA ARG A 335 -7.55 9.17 10.35
C ARG A 335 -8.82 8.68 9.67
N THR A 336 -8.70 8.36 8.39
CA THR A 336 -9.78 7.80 7.57
C THR A 336 -9.27 6.69 6.64
N PRO A 337 -10.11 5.71 6.25
CA PRO A 337 -9.71 4.71 5.25
C PRO A 337 -9.66 5.25 3.81
N LEU A 338 -10.40 6.32 3.51
CA LEU A 338 -10.55 6.90 2.18
C LEU A 338 -10.22 8.39 2.18
N LEU A 339 -9.60 8.88 1.10
CA LEU A 339 -9.12 10.27 1.04
C LEU A 339 -10.27 11.27 1.03
N LYS A 340 -11.35 10.96 0.29
CA LYS A 340 -12.57 11.78 0.26
C LYS A 340 -13.21 11.99 1.64
N ASP A 341 -13.04 11.03 2.54
CA ASP A 341 -13.61 11.04 3.89
C ASP A 341 -12.81 11.96 4.83
N LEU A 342 -11.52 12.19 4.55
CA LEU A 342 -10.66 13.04 5.37
C LEU A 342 -11.16 14.49 5.36
N CYS A 343 -11.54 15.01 4.19
CA CYS A 343 -12.08 16.37 4.05
C CYS A 343 -13.30 16.60 4.95
N ASP A 344 -14.21 15.62 5.02
CA ASP A 344 -15.41 15.69 5.87
C ASP A 344 -15.05 15.64 7.37
N LEU A 345 -14.13 14.75 7.76
CA LEU A 345 -13.66 14.67 9.15
C LEU A 345 -12.94 15.94 9.58
N LYS A 346 -12.07 16.49 8.72
CA LYS A 346 -11.35 17.74 8.95
C LYS A 346 -12.32 18.91 9.12
N ALA A 347 -13.29 19.06 8.22
CA ALA A 347 -14.28 20.13 8.32
C ALA A 347 -15.07 20.06 9.65
N LYS A 348 -15.45 18.85 10.09
CA LYS A 348 -16.11 18.63 11.39
C LYS A 348 -15.20 19.01 12.57
N ALA A 349 -13.93 18.61 12.54
CA ALA A 349 -12.96 18.93 13.59
C ALA A 349 -12.70 20.44 13.67
N GLU A 350 -12.46 21.09 12.54
CA GLU A 350 -12.27 22.55 12.46
C GLU A 350 -13.47 23.31 13.01
N ALA A 351 -14.69 22.87 12.72
CA ALA A 351 -15.90 23.48 13.27
C ALA A 351 -15.92 23.40 14.81
N CYS A 352 -15.52 22.26 15.40
CA CYS A 352 -15.40 22.11 16.85
C CYS A 352 -14.36 23.07 17.45
N PHE A 353 -13.20 23.21 16.78
CA PHE A 353 -12.13 24.09 17.23
C PHE A 353 -12.53 25.57 17.15
N ARG A 354 -13.17 25.99 16.06
CA ARG A 354 -13.66 27.37 15.88
C ARG A 354 -14.82 27.70 16.81
N ALA A 355 -15.72 26.75 17.09
CA ALA A 355 -16.81 26.94 18.04
C ALA A 355 -16.30 27.23 19.46
N ALA A 356 -15.24 26.54 19.90
CA ALA A 356 -14.63 26.80 21.20
C ALA A 356 -13.99 28.20 21.29
N ALA A 357 -13.37 28.67 20.20
CA ALA A 357 -12.87 30.05 20.10
C ALA A 357 -14.01 31.06 20.26
N GLY A 358 -15.08 30.88 19.48
CA GLY A 358 -16.25 31.76 19.51
C GLY A 358 -16.96 31.80 20.87
N ALA A 359 -17.07 30.67 21.56
CA ALA A 359 -17.71 30.56 22.87
C ALA A 359 -16.92 31.28 23.98
N THR A 360 -15.60 31.40 23.84
CA THR A 360 -14.70 31.97 24.87
C THR A 360 -14.20 33.37 24.53
N GLY A 361 -14.42 33.84 23.30
CA GLY A 361 -13.84 35.08 22.80
C GLY A 361 -12.35 34.98 22.44
N CYS A 362 -11.78 33.76 22.39
CA CYS A 362 -10.41 33.55 21.94
C CYS A 362 -10.27 33.70 20.42
N GLN A 363 -9.06 34.03 19.98
CA GLN A 363 -8.64 33.78 18.61
C GLN A 363 -8.15 32.34 18.47
N VAL A 364 -8.30 31.75 17.28
CA VAL A 364 -7.80 30.40 17.00
C VAL A 364 -7.01 30.37 15.70
N GLU A 365 -5.87 29.71 15.76
CA GLU A 365 -5.03 29.35 14.61
C GLU A 365 -5.07 27.83 14.47
N ILE A 366 -5.36 27.34 13.27
CA ILE A 366 -5.43 25.91 12.96
C ILE A 366 -4.50 25.65 11.78
N THR A 367 -3.51 24.78 11.97
CA THR A 367 -2.50 24.45 10.96
C THR A 367 -2.34 22.94 10.87
N SER A 368 -1.86 22.45 9.72
CA SER A 368 -1.44 21.06 9.54
C SER A 368 0.10 21.09 9.35
N PRO A 369 0.88 20.88 10.42
CA PRO A 369 2.33 21.15 10.39
C PRO A 369 3.10 20.12 9.55
N THR A 370 2.56 18.91 9.40
CA THR A 370 3.13 17.82 8.61
C THR A 370 2.27 17.51 7.38
N PRO A 371 2.87 16.99 6.29
CA PRO A 371 2.12 16.55 5.13
C PRO A 371 1.14 15.42 5.46
N THR A 372 -0.02 15.39 4.80
CA THR A 372 -0.97 14.28 4.94
C THR A 372 -0.43 13.02 4.27
N TYR A 373 -0.35 11.92 5.03
CA TYR A 373 0.01 10.61 4.47
C TYR A 373 -1.25 9.90 4.00
N TYR A 374 -1.22 9.40 2.77
CA TYR A 374 -2.37 8.73 2.19
C TYR A 374 -2.40 7.23 2.48
N ASN A 375 -3.55 6.60 2.23
CA ASN A 375 -3.63 5.15 2.20
C ASN A 375 -2.88 4.62 0.97
N ILE A 376 -2.51 3.35 0.95
CA ILE A 376 -1.93 2.74 -0.26
C ILE A 376 -3.05 2.34 -1.20
N LEU A 377 -2.91 2.66 -2.50
CA LEU A 377 -3.82 2.18 -3.53
C LEU A 377 -3.51 0.71 -3.87
N PRO A 378 -4.49 -0.20 -3.79
CA PRO A 378 -4.26 -1.60 -4.11
C PRO A 378 -4.02 -1.79 -5.61
N ASN A 379 -3.07 -2.65 -5.94
CA ASN A 379 -2.87 -3.18 -7.29
C ASN A 379 -2.95 -4.71 -7.25
N ALA A 380 -4.13 -5.26 -7.54
CA ALA A 380 -4.40 -6.68 -7.37
C ALA A 380 -3.51 -7.56 -8.27
N THR A 381 -3.19 -7.07 -9.48
CA THR A 381 -2.30 -7.76 -10.41
C THR A 381 -0.89 -7.86 -9.85
N LEU A 382 -0.29 -6.75 -9.39
CA LEU A 382 1.05 -6.78 -8.77
C LEU A 382 1.07 -7.65 -7.51
N ALA A 383 0.05 -7.52 -6.64
CA ALA A 383 -0.06 -8.32 -5.42
C ALA A 383 -0.13 -9.83 -5.72
N SER A 384 -0.92 -10.23 -6.72
CA SER A 384 -1.04 -11.64 -7.12
C SER A 384 0.26 -12.20 -7.70
N LEU A 385 0.96 -11.41 -8.52
CA LEU A 385 2.26 -11.80 -9.08
C LEU A 385 3.32 -11.92 -7.99
N TYR A 386 3.39 -10.94 -7.08
CA TYR A 386 4.29 -10.98 -5.93
C TYR A 386 4.03 -12.19 -5.05
N GLU A 387 2.76 -12.50 -4.77
CA GLU A 387 2.38 -13.67 -3.97
C GLU A 387 2.79 -14.99 -4.66
N SER A 388 2.56 -15.10 -5.98
CA SER A 388 2.97 -16.27 -6.76
C SER A 388 4.49 -16.47 -6.76
N ASN A 389 5.24 -15.40 -7.06
CA ASN A 389 6.70 -15.42 -7.06
C ASN A 389 7.27 -15.68 -5.65
N GLY A 390 6.69 -15.08 -4.62
CA GLY A 390 7.06 -15.29 -3.23
C GLY A 390 6.85 -16.74 -2.79
N LYS A 391 5.70 -17.35 -3.12
CA LYS A 391 5.44 -18.77 -2.84
C LYS A 391 6.46 -19.69 -3.50
N ALA A 392 6.87 -19.40 -4.73
CA ALA A 392 7.92 -20.14 -5.42
C ALA A 392 9.28 -20.06 -4.70
N LEU A 393 9.53 -18.99 -3.94
CA LEU A 393 10.72 -18.78 -3.10
C LEU A 393 10.55 -19.25 -1.65
N GLY A 394 9.40 -19.85 -1.30
CA GLY A 394 9.08 -20.33 0.04
C GLY A 394 8.60 -19.26 1.02
N ILE A 395 8.07 -18.14 0.52
CA ILE A 395 7.38 -17.13 1.35
C ILE A 395 5.98 -17.64 1.70
N HIS A 396 5.58 -17.49 2.95
CA HIS A 396 4.29 -17.98 3.45
C HIS A 396 3.34 -16.82 3.69
N PHE A 397 2.39 -16.65 2.77
CA PHE A 397 1.33 -15.65 2.92
C PHE A 397 0.17 -16.24 3.75
N PRO A 398 -0.04 -15.78 5.00
CA PRO A 398 -1.17 -16.23 5.81
C PRO A 398 -2.50 -15.82 5.15
N GLU A 399 -3.58 -16.56 5.43
CA GLU A 399 -4.90 -16.20 4.93
C GLU A 399 -5.27 -14.77 5.35
N GLN A 400 -5.77 -13.99 4.38
CA GLN A 400 -6.08 -12.56 4.49
C GLN A 400 -7.14 -12.21 5.56
N THR A 401 -7.68 -13.18 6.29
CA THR A 401 -8.74 -12.97 7.30
C THR A 401 -8.24 -12.25 8.55
N VAL A 402 -6.94 -12.27 8.84
CA VAL A 402 -6.36 -11.66 10.07
C VAL A 402 -5.84 -10.24 9.82
N TYR A 403 -5.21 -9.97 8.67
CA TYR A 403 -4.63 -8.65 8.34
C TYR A 403 -5.59 -7.68 7.63
N ASN A 404 -6.79 -8.14 7.25
CA ASN A 404 -7.89 -7.25 6.87
C ASN A 404 -8.48 -6.47 8.05
N LYS A 405 -8.05 -6.74 9.29
CA LYS A 405 -8.23 -5.79 10.40
C LYS A 405 -7.21 -4.67 10.18
N MET A 406 -7.69 -3.57 9.58
CA MET A 406 -6.97 -2.31 9.35
C MET A 406 -5.71 -2.20 10.20
N SER A 407 -4.54 -2.36 9.58
CA SER A 407 -3.35 -1.80 10.19
C SER A 407 -3.59 -0.28 10.31
N ASN A 408 -3.35 0.27 11.49
CA ASN A 408 -3.42 1.72 11.71
C ASN A 408 -2.10 2.41 11.34
N SER A 409 -1.22 1.72 10.60
CA SER A 409 -0.01 2.30 10.03
C SER A 409 -0.34 3.26 8.90
N SER A 410 0.59 4.17 8.65
CA SER A 410 0.55 5.17 7.60
C SER A 410 1.94 5.27 7.03
N THR A 411 2.06 5.58 5.74
CA THR A 411 3.35 5.75 5.06
C THR A 411 3.20 6.73 3.91
N ASP A 412 4.24 7.49 3.61
CA ASP A 412 4.26 8.40 2.46
C ASP A 412 4.36 7.64 1.12
N PHE A 413 4.62 6.32 1.11
CA PHE A 413 4.41 5.46 -0.07
C PHE A 413 2.93 5.49 -0.51
N GLY A 414 2.02 5.72 0.43
CA GLY A 414 0.62 6.00 0.14
C GLY A 414 0.50 7.10 -0.92
N ASN A 415 1.19 8.22 -0.75
CA ASN A 415 1.17 9.35 -1.68
C ASN A 415 1.77 8.98 -3.06
N VAL A 416 2.85 8.19 -3.08
CA VAL A 416 3.42 7.67 -4.33
C VAL A 416 2.40 6.81 -5.08
N SER A 417 1.68 5.95 -4.36
CA SER A 417 0.68 5.04 -4.94
C SER A 417 -0.53 5.75 -5.55
N PHE A 418 -0.69 7.08 -5.39
CA PHE A 418 -1.70 7.88 -6.08
C PHE A 418 -1.21 8.46 -7.41
N ILE A 419 0.10 8.51 -7.65
CA ILE A 419 0.69 9.09 -8.86
C ILE A 419 1.35 8.04 -9.77
N VAL A 420 1.86 6.94 -9.21
CA VAL A 420 2.52 5.84 -9.92
C VAL A 420 1.92 4.51 -9.45
N PRO A 421 1.54 3.59 -10.35
CA PRO A 421 1.12 2.24 -9.95
C PRO A 421 2.30 1.49 -9.30
N GLY A 422 2.06 0.85 -8.17
CA GLY A 422 3.11 0.13 -7.47
C GLY A 422 2.62 -0.85 -6.41
N ILE A 423 3.58 -1.46 -5.72
CA ILE A 423 3.34 -2.39 -4.63
C ILE A 423 4.30 -2.10 -3.47
N HIS A 424 3.77 -2.24 -2.26
CA HIS A 424 4.49 -2.17 -1.00
C HIS A 424 3.96 -3.27 -0.07
N PRO A 425 4.43 -4.53 -0.22
CA PRO A 425 4.04 -5.64 0.63
C PRO A 425 4.80 -5.63 1.96
N PHE A 426 4.31 -6.41 2.91
CA PHE A 426 5.08 -6.78 4.11
C PHE A 426 5.89 -8.05 3.86
N PHE A 427 7.05 -8.16 4.51
CA PHE A 427 7.82 -9.39 4.58
C PHE A 427 8.31 -9.70 5.98
N TYR A 428 8.28 -10.98 6.34
CA TYR A 428 8.73 -11.47 7.64
C TYR A 428 10.25 -11.35 7.81
N ILE A 429 10.75 -11.03 9.01
CA ILE A 429 12.21 -10.97 9.29
C ILE A 429 12.67 -11.90 10.42
N CYS A 430 12.00 -13.04 10.62
CA CYS A 430 12.37 -14.02 11.66
C CYS A 430 12.21 -13.48 13.10
N THR A 431 11.19 -12.65 13.35
CA THR A 431 10.93 -12.07 14.67
C THR A 431 9.44 -11.88 14.95
N ASP A 432 9.06 -12.03 16.22
CA ASP A 432 7.74 -11.65 16.73
C ASP A 432 7.79 -10.28 17.43
N ALA A 433 8.90 -9.55 17.36
CA ALA A 433 8.98 -8.17 17.86
C ALA A 433 8.10 -7.24 17.01
N LEU A 434 7.51 -6.22 17.62
CA LEU A 434 6.71 -5.21 16.92
C LEU A 434 7.62 -4.08 16.43
N ASN A 435 7.35 -3.51 15.25
CA ASN A 435 8.01 -2.29 14.80
C ASN A 435 7.96 -1.21 15.91
N HIS A 436 8.99 -0.36 15.97
CA HIS A 436 9.18 0.72 16.94
C HIS A 436 9.48 0.23 18.36
N THR A 437 10.13 -0.92 18.48
CA THR A 437 10.69 -1.46 19.73
C THR A 437 12.19 -1.68 19.63
N GLU A 438 12.89 -1.73 20.77
CA GLU A 438 14.33 -2.04 20.81
C GLU A 438 14.59 -3.45 20.27
N GLU A 439 13.72 -4.41 20.60
CA GLU A 439 13.78 -5.79 20.14
C GLU A 439 13.66 -5.89 18.61
N TYR A 440 12.87 -5.00 17.98
CA TYR A 440 12.77 -4.97 16.52
C TYR A 440 14.02 -4.39 15.87
N THR A 441 14.66 -3.40 16.52
CA THR A 441 15.96 -2.89 16.06
C THR A 441 16.99 -4.01 16.02
N GLU A 442 17.10 -4.79 17.10
CA GLU A 442 17.98 -5.95 17.12
C GLU A 442 17.66 -6.95 16.00
N ALA A 443 16.37 -7.25 15.80
CA ALA A 443 15.92 -8.15 14.75
C ALA A 443 16.24 -7.65 13.33
N ALA A 444 16.04 -6.36 13.06
CA ALA A 444 16.32 -5.73 11.77
C ALA A 444 17.82 -5.72 11.41
N GLY A 445 18.69 -5.80 12.41
CA GLY A 445 20.14 -5.89 12.24
C GLY A 445 20.70 -7.31 12.29
N ALA A 446 19.87 -8.32 12.55
CA ALA A 446 20.30 -9.69 12.77
C ALA A 446 20.56 -10.44 11.46
N GLU A 447 21.57 -11.31 11.46
CA GLU A 447 21.93 -12.14 10.30
C GLU A 447 20.75 -13.00 9.81
N LYS A 448 19.90 -13.49 10.73
CA LYS A 448 18.72 -14.30 10.39
C LYS A 448 17.69 -13.56 9.50
N ALA A 449 17.67 -12.22 9.52
CA ALA A 449 16.76 -11.43 8.68
C ALA A 449 17.15 -11.49 7.19
N GLN A 450 18.41 -11.80 6.88
CA GLN A 450 18.95 -11.76 5.52
C GLN A 450 18.28 -12.72 4.56
N LEU A 451 18.00 -13.95 5.00
CA LEU A 451 17.32 -14.93 4.17
C LEU A 451 15.98 -14.39 3.65
N TYR A 452 15.21 -13.73 4.52
CA TYR A 452 13.90 -13.22 4.18
C TYR A 452 13.99 -11.94 3.35
N THR A 453 14.94 -11.06 3.69
CA THR A 453 15.20 -9.81 2.96
C THR A 453 15.54 -10.10 1.49
N LEU A 454 16.46 -11.02 1.22
CA LEU A 454 16.84 -11.38 -0.15
C LEU A 454 15.73 -12.15 -0.90
N ARG A 455 14.93 -12.97 -0.20
CA ARG A 455 13.73 -13.60 -0.80
C ARG A 455 12.73 -12.55 -1.27
N THR A 456 12.49 -11.52 -0.47
CA THR A 456 11.61 -10.40 -0.83
C THR A 456 12.14 -9.62 -2.03
N ALA A 457 13.43 -9.29 -2.05
CA ALA A 457 14.05 -8.61 -3.19
C ALA A 457 13.90 -9.41 -4.50
N LYS A 458 14.14 -10.73 -4.44
CA LYS A 458 13.91 -11.65 -5.56
C LYS A 458 12.45 -11.64 -5.99
N ALA A 459 11.50 -11.77 -5.07
CA ALA A 459 10.07 -11.77 -5.39
C ALA A 459 9.60 -10.47 -6.06
N LEU A 460 10.08 -9.30 -5.59
CA LEU A 460 9.79 -8.01 -6.23
C LEU A 460 10.38 -7.93 -7.64
N SER A 461 11.64 -8.31 -7.81
CA SER A 461 12.32 -8.26 -9.11
C SER A 461 11.73 -9.27 -10.12
N MET A 462 11.37 -10.49 -9.68
CA MET A 462 10.61 -11.46 -10.49
C MET A 462 9.25 -10.92 -10.92
N THR A 463 8.59 -10.15 -10.05
CA THR A 463 7.31 -9.50 -10.37
C THR A 463 7.50 -8.40 -11.42
N ALA A 464 8.59 -7.63 -11.33
CA ALA A 464 8.94 -6.67 -12.37
C ALA A 464 9.22 -7.36 -13.72
N VAL A 465 9.95 -8.48 -13.73
CA VAL A 465 10.17 -9.30 -14.93
C VAL A 465 8.85 -9.76 -15.54
N ASP A 466 7.89 -10.23 -14.74
CA ASP A 466 6.57 -10.64 -15.23
C ASP A 466 5.84 -9.52 -15.97
N VAL A 467 5.85 -8.32 -15.40
CA VAL A 467 5.15 -7.15 -15.96
C VAL A 467 5.86 -6.62 -17.20
N VAL A 468 7.20 -6.51 -17.16
CA VAL A 468 8.02 -6.01 -18.26
C VAL A 468 7.92 -6.91 -19.50
N CYS A 469 7.91 -8.22 -19.30
CA CYS A 469 7.88 -9.19 -20.40
C CYS A 469 6.46 -9.45 -20.95
N CYS A 470 5.41 -8.96 -20.29
CA CYS A 470 4.02 -9.24 -20.69
C CYS A 470 3.18 -7.95 -20.77
N PRO A 471 2.96 -7.42 -21.99
CA PRO A 471 2.16 -6.20 -22.20
C PRO A 471 0.74 -6.28 -21.62
N ASP A 472 0.12 -7.47 -21.62
CA ASP A 472 -1.20 -7.67 -21.04
C ASP A 472 -1.20 -7.55 -19.51
N LEU A 473 -0.14 -8.00 -18.83
CA LEU A 473 0.02 -7.78 -17.39
C LEU A 473 0.25 -6.29 -17.10
N LEU A 474 1.11 -5.61 -17.86
CA LEU A 474 1.30 -4.16 -17.72
C LEU A 474 -0.01 -3.38 -17.89
N LYS A 475 -0.84 -3.78 -18.86
CA LYS A 475 -2.17 -3.18 -19.06
C LYS A 475 -3.07 -3.40 -17.84
N LYS A 476 -3.14 -4.63 -17.31
CA LYS A 476 -3.92 -4.94 -16.10
C LYS A 476 -3.44 -4.13 -14.89
N VAL A 477 -2.13 -4.00 -14.70
CA VAL A 477 -1.54 -3.16 -13.63
C VAL A 477 -2.01 -1.70 -13.75
N ARG A 478 -2.02 -1.15 -14.97
CA ARG A 478 -2.52 0.22 -15.23
C ARG A 478 -4.03 0.35 -15.01
N ASP A 479 -4.81 -0.67 -15.38
CA ASP A 479 -6.25 -0.70 -15.17
C ASP A 479 -6.61 -0.79 -13.69
N ASP A 480 -5.93 -1.65 -12.91
CA ASP A 480 -6.08 -1.76 -11.46
C ASP A 480 -5.83 -0.41 -10.77
N PHE A 481 -4.75 0.28 -11.14
CA PHE A 481 -4.41 1.60 -10.62
C PHE A 481 -5.48 2.65 -10.95
N ARG A 482 -5.97 2.68 -12.20
CA ARG A 482 -7.07 3.57 -12.60
C ARG A 482 -8.33 3.32 -11.76
N LEU A 483 -8.71 2.05 -11.57
CA LEU A 483 -9.88 1.67 -10.78
C LEU A 483 -9.70 2.02 -9.30
N ALA A 484 -8.51 1.82 -8.73
CA ALA A 484 -8.20 2.20 -7.35
C ALA A 484 -8.33 3.71 -7.14
N LYS A 485 -7.81 4.54 -8.06
CA LYS A 485 -7.96 6.01 -8.00
C LYS A 485 -9.42 6.46 -8.07
N LEU A 486 -10.22 5.84 -8.94
CA LEU A 486 -11.65 6.14 -9.04
C LEU A 486 -12.40 5.88 -7.73
N LYS A 487 -12.08 4.80 -7.01
CA LYS A 487 -12.70 4.48 -5.71
C LYS A 487 -12.42 5.54 -4.63
N GLN A 488 -11.29 6.24 -4.73
CA GLN A 488 -10.92 7.32 -3.80
C GLN A 488 -11.65 8.65 -4.07
N ASN A 489 -12.44 8.76 -5.16
CA ASN A 489 -13.08 10.00 -5.62
C ASN A 489 -12.11 11.19 -5.75
N VAL A 490 -10.84 10.95 -6.08
CA VAL A 490 -9.92 12.05 -6.36
C VAL A 490 -10.13 12.53 -7.78
N SER A 491 -11.06 13.46 -7.96
CA SER A 491 -10.99 14.37 -9.09
C SER A 491 -9.84 15.35 -8.78
N LEU A 492 -8.62 15.02 -9.19
CA LEU A 492 -7.49 15.94 -9.18
C LEU A 492 -7.74 17.02 -10.26
N THR A 493 -8.75 17.85 -10.07
CA THR A 493 -8.87 19.12 -10.79
C THR A 493 -8.13 20.15 -9.96
N GLY A 494 -6.92 20.49 -10.41
CA GLY A 494 -5.97 21.32 -9.69
C GLY A 494 -6.53 22.68 -9.27
N ASN A 495 -6.15 23.10 -8.07
CA ASN A 495 -6.14 24.51 -7.71
C ASN A 495 -5.03 25.18 -8.51
N LYS A 496 -5.44 26.06 -9.43
CA LYS A 496 -4.61 27.15 -9.95
C LYS A 496 -4.49 28.25 -8.91
#